data_AF-A0A2W4IZP4-F1
#
_entry.id   AF-A0A2W4IZP4-F1
#
_cell.length_a   1.000
_cell.length_b   1.000
_cell.length_c   1.000
_cell.angle_alpha   90.00
_cell.angle_beta   90.00
_cell.angle_gamma   90.00
#
_symmetry.space_group_name_H-M   'P 1'
#
loop_
_entity.id
_entity.type
_entity.pdbx_description
1 polymer ?
#
loop_
_entity_poly.entity_id
_entity_poly.type
_entity_poly.pdbx_seq_one_letter_code
_entity_poly.pdbx_strand_id
1 'polypeptide(L)'
;MGDSVFTLEGLAAVEALSGRLSEAANEQAIVAASHLELPCVGASGARTVDEIGRAATLFRDEFAGQRSLVEALEAGHVWAVWLGTPPNFPGDQAARRELRSRRLRGRRGGRR
;
A
#
# COMPACT_ATOMS: atom_id res chain seq x y z
N MET A 1 -7.41 13.06 15.09
CA MET A 1 -8.09 11.86 14.55
C MET A 1 -7.12 10.68 14.43
N GLY A 2 -6.19 10.49 15.38
CA GLY A 2 -5.24 9.36 15.29
C GLY A 2 -5.97 8.05 15.60
N ASP A 3 -6.26 7.83 16.87
CA ASP A 3 -6.81 6.54 17.31
C ASP A 3 -8.31 6.37 17.00
N SER A 4 -9.02 7.47 16.75
CA SER A 4 -10.44 7.45 16.38
C SER A 4 -10.70 6.76 15.04
N VAL A 5 -9.67 6.62 14.18
CA VAL A 5 -9.83 5.95 12.88
C VAL A 5 -10.11 4.45 13.06
N PHE A 6 -9.64 3.86 14.16
CA PHE A 6 -9.81 2.44 14.48
C PHE A 6 -11.21 2.08 14.95
N THR A 7 -12.07 3.08 15.19
CA THR A 7 -13.46 2.88 15.63
C THR A 7 -14.46 3.17 14.52
N LEU A 8 -14.00 3.43 13.29
CA LEU A 8 -14.87 3.72 12.16
C LEU A 8 -15.40 2.43 11.55
N GLU A 9 -16.72 2.36 11.40
CA GLU A 9 -17.42 1.26 10.73
C GLU A 9 -17.83 1.65 9.30
N GLY A 10 -18.07 0.64 8.45
CA GLY A 10 -18.55 0.85 7.08
C GLY A 10 -17.50 1.36 6.09
N LEU A 11 -16.21 1.27 6.44
CA LEU A 11 -15.12 1.56 5.52
C LEU A 11 -14.82 0.33 4.65
N ALA A 12 -14.68 0.54 3.34
CA ALA A 12 -14.32 -0.53 2.40
C ALA A 12 -12.80 -0.65 2.16
N ALA A 13 -12.05 0.45 2.37
CA ALA A 13 -10.62 0.53 2.10
C ALA A 13 -9.99 1.74 2.80
N VAL A 14 -8.66 1.78 2.85
CA VAL A 14 -7.86 2.93 3.34
C VAL A 14 -6.91 3.41 2.23
N GLU A 15 -6.87 4.72 1.96
CA GLU A 15 -5.83 5.31 1.11
C GLU A 15 -4.50 5.28 1.86
N ALA A 16 -3.76 4.19 1.62
CA ALA A 16 -2.49 3.91 2.28
C ALA A 16 -1.29 4.45 1.50
N LEU A 17 -1.50 4.84 0.24
CA LEU A 17 -0.46 5.37 -0.63
C LEU A 17 -0.93 6.62 -1.38
N SER A 18 -0.53 7.78 -0.88
CA SER A 18 -0.78 9.04 -1.55
C SER A 18 0.51 9.61 -2.14
N GLY A 19 0.45 10.05 -3.41
CA GLY A 19 1.58 10.70 -4.10
C GLY A 19 2.01 12.05 -3.50
N ARG A 20 1.23 12.57 -2.54
CA ARG A 20 1.46 13.85 -1.86
C ARG A 20 1.89 13.75 -0.41
N LEU A 21 1.70 12.59 0.22
CA LEU A 21 2.05 12.38 1.61
C LEU A 21 3.50 11.91 1.73
N SER A 22 4.09 12.17 2.90
CA SER A 22 5.43 11.67 3.21
C SER A 22 5.40 10.15 3.37
N GLU A 23 6.56 9.51 3.25
CA GLU A 23 6.73 8.06 3.43
C GLU A 23 6.21 7.61 4.81
N ALA A 24 6.51 8.37 5.86
CA ALA A 24 6.04 8.09 7.22
C ALA A 24 4.52 8.17 7.37
N ALA A 25 3.86 9.11 6.67
CA ALA A 25 2.41 9.22 6.70
C ALA A 25 1.73 8.06 5.95
N ASN A 26 2.28 7.66 4.78
CA ASN A 26 1.82 6.47 4.07
C ASN A 26 2.03 5.20 4.92
N GLU A 27 3.16 5.07 5.63
CA GLU A 27 3.41 3.93 6.52
C GLU A 27 2.39 3.86 7.68
N GLN A 28 2.05 4.99 8.29
CA GLN A 28 0.99 5.03 9.31
C GLN A 28 -0.37 4.59 8.75
N ALA A 29 -0.70 4.98 7.53
CA ALA A 29 -1.94 4.58 6.86
C ALA A 29 -1.95 3.08 6.51
N ILE A 30 -0.82 2.51 6.09
CA ILE A 30 -0.66 1.05 5.88
C ILE A 30 -0.88 0.30 7.20
N VAL A 31 -0.27 0.77 8.29
CA VAL A 31 -0.46 0.16 9.62
C VAL A 31 -1.93 0.25 10.05
N ALA A 32 -2.59 1.37 9.78
CA ALA A 32 -3.99 1.55 10.11
C ALA A 32 -4.90 0.59 9.31
N ALA A 33 -4.68 0.48 8.00
CA ALA A 33 -5.37 -0.47 7.13
C ALA A 33 -5.21 -1.91 7.63
N SER A 34 -4.00 -2.29 8.05
CA SER A 34 -3.72 -3.61 8.60
C SER A 34 -4.45 -3.89 9.92
N HIS A 35 -4.63 -2.88 10.79
CA HIS A 35 -5.38 -3.05 12.05
C HIS A 35 -6.88 -3.15 11.82
N LEU A 36 -7.39 -2.47 10.80
CA LEU A 36 -8.79 -2.51 10.41
C LEU A 36 -9.15 -3.70 9.51
N GLU A 37 -8.16 -4.52 9.14
CA GLU A 37 -8.30 -5.60 8.15
C GLU A 37 -8.88 -5.12 6.81
N LEU A 38 -8.52 -3.90 6.40
CA LEU A 38 -9.00 -3.26 5.18
C LEU A 38 -7.94 -3.26 4.07
N PRO A 39 -8.36 -3.36 2.80
CA PRO A 39 -7.45 -3.24 1.67
C PRO A 39 -6.83 -1.84 1.58
N CYS A 40 -5.59 -1.80 1.11
CA CYS A 40 -4.86 -0.57 0.83
C CYS A 40 -5.14 -0.09 -0.60
N VAL A 41 -5.58 1.16 -0.75
CA VAL A 41 -5.72 1.85 -2.04
C VAL A 41 -4.70 2.98 -2.17
N GLY A 42 -4.44 3.40 -3.40
CA GLY A 42 -3.52 4.48 -3.70
C GLY A 42 -4.09 5.52 -4.67
N ALA A 43 -3.71 6.77 -4.47
CA ALA A 43 -4.09 7.87 -5.34
C ALA A 43 -2.97 8.91 -5.49
N SER A 44 -2.93 9.55 -6.66
CA SER A 44 -1.91 10.56 -6.95
C SER A 44 -2.03 11.81 -6.06
N GLY A 45 -3.24 12.16 -5.64
CA GLY A 45 -3.55 13.42 -4.97
C GLY A 45 -3.29 14.65 -5.85
N ALA A 46 -3.13 14.46 -7.16
CA ALA A 46 -2.68 15.46 -8.11
C ALA A 46 -3.53 16.74 -8.09
N ARG A 47 -2.85 17.90 -8.07
CA ARG A 47 -3.45 19.23 -8.28
C ARG A 47 -3.17 19.77 -9.67
N THR A 48 -2.11 19.28 -10.31
CA THR A 48 -1.76 19.57 -11.71
C THR A 48 -1.72 18.27 -12.51
N VAL A 49 -1.81 18.38 -13.84
CA VAL A 49 -1.80 17.22 -14.73
C VAL A 49 -0.51 16.42 -14.62
N ASP A 50 0.63 17.09 -14.43
CA ASP A 50 1.95 16.46 -14.30
C ASP A 50 2.15 15.67 -13.00
N GLU A 51 1.25 15.84 -12.02
CA GLU A 51 1.27 15.10 -10.76
C GLU A 51 0.49 13.78 -10.83
N ILE A 52 -0.26 13.55 -11.92
CA ILE A 52 -1.06 12.35 -12.11
C ILE A 52 -0.15 11.13 -12.21
N GLY A 53 -0.57 10.04 -11.56
CA GLY A 53 0.07 8.74 -11.69
C GLY A 53 1.22 8.46 -10.73
N ARG A 54 1.62 9.36 -9.82
CA ARG A 54 2.64 9.01 -8.80
C ARG A 54 2.26 7.78 -7.96
N ALA A 55 0.98 7.71 -7.57
CA ALA A 55 0.38 6.56 -6.93
C ALA A 55 -0.99 6.27 -7.57
N ALA A 56 -1.38 5.01 -7.55
CA ALA A 56 -2.63 4.52 -8.11
C ALA A 56 -3.15 3.29 -7.33
N THR A 57 -4.36 2.88 -7.66
CA THR A 57 -4.94 1.62 -7.20
C THR A 57 -4.98 0.65 -8.38
N LEU A 58 -4.32 -0.50 -8.22
CA LEU A 58 -4.43 -1.61 -9.15
C LEU A 58 -5.62 -2.47 -8.75
N PHE A 59 -6.55 -2.66 -9.68
CA PHE A 59 -7.68 -3.56 -9.54
C PHE A 59 -7.38 -4.86 -10.27
N ARG A 60 -7.75 -5.99 -9.67
CA ARG A 60 -7.63 -7.30 -10.34
C ARG A 60 -8.50 -7.36 -11.60
N ASP A 61 -9.73 -6.90 -11.47
CA ASP A 61 -10.78 -7.04 -12.46
C ASP A 61 -11.18 -5.66 -13.02
N GLU A 62 -11.66 -5.66 -14.27
CA GLU A 62 -12.23 -4.46 -14.87
C GLU A 62 -13.57 -4.13 -14.20
N PHE A 63 -13.85 -2.85 -14.05
CA PHE A 63 -15.12 -2.36 -13.53
C PHE A 63 -15.62 -1.20 -14.38
N ALA A 64 -16.93 -1.02 -14.43
CA ALA A 64 -17.59 0.03 -15.17
C ALA A 64 -18.63 0.73 -14.28
N GLY A 65 -18.34 1.98 -13.94
CA GLY A 65 -19.20 2.82 -13.11
C GLY A 65 -18.99 2.65 -11.60
N GLN A 66 -19.68 3.49 -10.83
CA GLN A 66 -19.47 3.61 -9.39
C GLN A 66 -19.82 2.35 -8.61
N ARG A 67 -20.91 1.66 -8.98
CA ARG A 67 -21.36 0.47 -8.25
C ARG A 67 -20.33 -0.66 -8.31
N SER A 68 -19.84 -0.99 -9.51
CA SER A 68 -18.84 -2.06 -9.68
C SER A 68 -17.48 -1.69 -9.09
N LEU A 69 -17.15 -0.40 -9.01
CA LEU A 69 -16.00 0.08 -8.24
C LEU A 69 -16.14 -0.24 -6.74
N VAL A 70 -17.30 0.02 -6.15
CA VAL A 70 -17.56 -0.30 -4.73
C VAL A 70 -17.46 -1.81 -4.50
N GLU A 71 -18.10 -2.60 -5.35
CA GLU A 71 -18.03 -4.07 -5.29
C GLU A 71 -16.58 -4.58 -5.38
N ALA A 72 -15.74 -3.97 -6.23
CA ALA A 72 -14.32 -4.33 -6.35
C ALA A 72 -13.49 -3.95 -5.12
N LEU A 73 -13.81 -2.82 -4.47
CA LEU A 73 -13.17 -2.41 -3.21
C LEU A 73 -13.57 -3.34 -2.06
N GLU A 74 -14.86 -3.66 -1.93
CA GLU A 74 -15.38 -4.58 -0.92
C GLU A 74 -14.86 -6.01 -1.08
N ALA A 75 -14.61 -6.46 -2.32
CA ALA A 75 -13.98 -7.75 -2.59
C ALA A 75 -12.51 -7.84 -2.12
N GLY A 76 -11.85 -6.69 -1.88
CA GLY A 76 -10.49 -6.62 -1.35
C GLY A 76 -9.38 -7.04 -2.33
N HIS A 77 -9.70 -7.32 -3.59
CA HIS A 77 -8.73 -7.67 -4.64
C HIS A 77 -8.12 -6.43 -5.30
N VAL A 78 -7.60 -5.54 -4.46
CA VAL A 78 -7.03 -4.25 -4.86
C VAL A 78 -5.70 -3.99 -4.16
N TRP A 79 -4.81 -3.28 -4.84
CA TRP A 79 -3.49 -2.96 -4.31
C TRP A 79 -3.12 -1.50 -4.57
N ALA A 80 -2.66 -0.82 -3.53
CA ALA A 80 -1.98 0.44 -3.67
C ALA A 80 -0.64 0.25 -4.39
N VAL A 81 -0.41 0.99 -5.47
CA VAL A 81 0.82 0.89 -6.28
C VAL A 81 1.44 2.27 -6.50
N TRP A 82 2.77 2.29 -6.53
CA TRP A 82 3.54 3.45 -6.95
C TRP A 82 3.96 3.25 -8.42
N LEU A 83 3.74 4.25 -9.28
CA LEU A 83 4.18 4.16 -10.67
C LEU A 83 5.55 4.84 -10.81
N GLY A 84 6.52 4.11 -11.37
CA GLY A 84 7.91 4.56 -11.49
C GLY A 84 8.76 4.13 -10.30
N THR A 85 9.69 4.99 -9.88
CA THR A 85 10.60 4.69 -8.77
C THR A 85 9.86 4.80 -7.43
N PRO A 86 9.69 3.69 -6.68
CA PRO A 86 8.96 3.73 -5.42
C PRO A 86 9.72 4.52 -4.35
N PRO A 87 9.01 5.17 -3.41
CA PRO A 87 9.60 5.80 -2.25
C PRO A 87 10.28 4.75 -1.37
N ASN A 88 11.22 5.20 -0.54
CA ASN A 88 12.06 4.33 0.27
C ASN A 88 11.39 4.02 1.62
N PHE A 89 10.39 3.14 1.61
CA PHE A 89 9.71 2.76 2.84
C PHE A 89 10.68 2.13 3.86
N PRO A 90 10.63 2.51 5.15
CA PRO A 90 11.46 1.90 6.20
C PRO A 90 11.29 0.37 6.28
N GLY A 91 10.07 -0.13 6.07
CA GLY A 91 9.76 -1.55 5.97
C GLY A 91 10.56 -2.29 4.88
N ASP A 92 10.80 -1.64 3.73
CA ASP A 92 11.60 -2.23 2.65
C ASP A 92 13.05 -2.45 3.07
N GLN A 93 13.60 -1.58 3.91
CA GLN A 93 14.96 -1.73 4.42
C GLN A 93 15.07 -2.93 5.36
N ALA A 94 14.08 -3.13 6.23
CA ALA A 94 14.01 -4.28 7.12
C ALA A 94 13.89 -5.59 6.32
N ALA A 95 12.97 -5.65 5.36
CA ALA A 95 12.81 -6.81 4.47
C ALA A 95 14.09 -7.11 3.66
N ARG A 96 14.75 -6.08 3.10
CA ARG A 96 16.03 -6.22 2.39
C ARG A 96 17.15 -6.74 3.29
N ARG A 97 17.23 -6.27 4.55
CA ARG A 97 18.20 -6.77 5.55
C ARG A 97 17.93 -8.22 5.90
N GLU A 98 16.68 -8.60 6.09
CA GLU A 98 16.29 -9.99 6.38
C GLU A 98 16.67 -10.92 5.21
N LEU A 99 16.33 -10.56 3.98
CA LEU A 99 16.69 -11.30 2.77
C LEU A 99 18.20 -11.48 2.63
N ARG A 100 18.99 -10.41 2.87
CA ARG A 100 20.46 -10.50 2.90
C ARG A 100 20.95 -11.47 3.98
N SER A 101 20.37 -11.41 5.18
CA SER A 101 20.74 -12.31 6.29
C SER A 101 20.45 -13.79 5.98
N ARG A 102 19.33 -14.07 5.29
CA ARG A 102 18.95 -15.43 4.83
C ARG A 102 19.92 -15.96 3.78
N ARG A 103 20.29 -15.13 2.80
CA ARG A 103 21.30 -15.49 1.77
C ARG A 103 22.67 -15.81 2.38
N LEU A 104 23.11 -15.05 3.38
CA LEU A 104 24.38 -15.30 4.07
C LEU A 104 24.36 -16.60 4.89
N ARG A 105 23.23 -16.94 5.52
CA ARG A 105 23.05 -18.22 6.22
C ARG A 105 23.03 -19.42 5.28
N GLY A 106 22.33 -19.32 4.14
CA GLY A 106 22.29 -20.38 3.13
C GLY A 106 23.66 -20.72 2.52
N ARG A 107 24.55 -19.73 2.34
CA ARG A 107 25.92 -19.93 1.82
C ARG A 107 26.87 -20.65 2.79
N ARG A 108 26.57 -20.71 4.08
CA ARG A 108 27.38 -21.41 5.09
C ARG A 108 27.02 -22.89 5.28
N GLY A 109 25.84 -23.33 4.81
CA GLY A 109 25.38 -24.71 4.96
C GLY A 109 25.77 -25.68 3.83
N GLY A 110 26.35 -25.18 2.73
CA GLY A 110 26.60 -25.96 1.51
C GLY A 110 27.98 -26.59 1.38
N ARG A 111 28.74 -26.77 2.46
CA ARG A 111 30.00 -27.53 2.46
C ARG A 111 29.87 -28.72 3.42
N ARG A 112 29.39 -29.84 2.89
CA ARG A 112 29.67 -31.18 3.41
C ARG A 112 30.09 -32.05 2.24
#